data_AF-X1KRA0-F1
#
_entry.id   AF-X1KRA0-F1
#
_cell.length_a   1.000
_cell.length_b   1.000
_cell.length_c   1.000
_cell.angle_alpha   90.00
_cell.angle_beta   90.00
_cell.angle_gamma   90.00
#
_symmetry.space_group_name_H-M   'P 1'
#
loop_
_entity.id
_entity.type
_entity.pdbx_description
1 polymer ?
#
loop_
_entity_poly.entity_id
_entity_poly.type
_entity_poly.pdbx_seq_one_letter_code
_entity_poly.pdbx_strand_id
1 'polypeptide(L)'
;MGDKDKDKDKLLSELMKLRTKITELEHVKASQKQTEKKLAKSEELYRLITENTGDVITLQDFSLQATYRYISPSMKDVAGYEPEELLSP
;
A
#
# COMPACT_ATOMS: atom_id res chain seq x y z
N MET A 1 18.74 -35.44 40.65
CA MET A 1 18.25 -35.73 39.28
C MET A 1 17.13 -34.80 38.81
N GLY A 2 16.48 -33.98 39.66
CA GLY A 2 15.27 -33.22 39.30
C GLY A 2 15.44 -31.77 38.79
N ASP A 3 16.66 -31.27 38.63
CA ASP A 3 16.91 -29.88 38.19
C ASP A 3 17.02 -29.75 36.65
N LYS A 4 17.74 -30.69 36.02
CA LYS A 4 17.89 -30.76 34.56
C LYS A 4 16.59 -31.04 33.81
N ASP A 5 15.60 -31.67 34.43
CA ASP A 5 14.31 -31.95 33.80
C ASP A 5 13.42 -30.71 33.79
N LYS A 6 13.42 -29.91 34.86
CA LYS A 6 12.70 -28.62 34.90
C LYS A 6 13.23 -27.63 33.88
N ASP A 7 14.54 -27.62 33.64
CA ASP A 7 15.15 -26.78 32.60
C ASP A 7 14.75 -27.22 31.19
N LYS A 8 14.64 -28.53 30.93
CA LYS A 8 14.16 -29.04 29.64
C LYS A 8 12.70 -28.69 29.40
N ASP A 9 11.84 -28.84 30.41
CA ASP A 9 10.42 -28.49 30.31
C ASP A 9 10.23 -26.99 30.03
N LYS A 10 11.06 -26.16 30.67
CA LYS A 10 11.05 -24.71 30.42
C LYS A 10 11.48 -24.39 28.99
N LEU A 11 12.56 -24.99 28.50
CA LEU A 11 13.02 -24.82 27.12
C LEU A 11 11.99 -25.32 26.10
N LEU A 12 11.32 -26.44 26.36
CA LEU A 12 10.23 -26.95 25.52
C LEU A 12 9.05 -25.97 25.47
N SER A 13 8.67 -25.39 26.60
CA SER A 13 7.62 -24.36 26.67
C SER A 13 7.99 -23.11 25.87
N GLU A 14 9.24 -22.64 26.00
CA GLU A 14 9.74 -21.50 25.23
C GLU A 14 9.78 -21.80 23.73
N LEU A 15 10.26 -22.99 23.32
CA LEU A 15 10.25 -23.41 21.92
C LEU A 15 8.85 -23.49 21.34
N MET A 16 7.87 -24.00 22.09
CA MET A 16 6.47 -24.01 21.65
C MET A 16 5.93 -22.60 21.46
N LYS A 17 6.18 -21.68 22.41
CA LYS A 17 5.77 -20.27 22.30
C LYS A 17 6.38 -19.58 21.08
N LEU A 18 7.68 -19.80 20.85
CA LEU A 18 8.37 -19.25 19.68
C LEU A 18 7.82 -19.79 18.37
N ARG A 19 7.54 -21.09 18.29
CA ARG A 19 6.92 -21.69 17.09
C ARG A 19 5.55 -21.09 16.79
N THR A 20 4.68 -20.99 17.79
CA THR A 20 3.36 -20.36 17.62
C THR A 20 3.50 -18.93 17.12
N LYS A 21 4.41 -18.16 17.71
CA LYS A 21 4.62 -16.76 17.32
C LYS A 21 5.19 -16.63 15.91
N ILE A 22 6.07 -17.54 15.47
CA ILE A 22 6.59 -17.58 14.10
C ILE A 22 5.43 -17.81 13.12
N THR A 23 4.56 -18.80 13.40
CA THR A 23 3.41 -19.09 12.55
C THR A 23 2.46 -17.89 12.44
N GLU A 24 2.16 -17.22 13.56
CA GLU A 24 1.36 -15.99 13.55
C GLU A 24 1.98 -14.89 12.69
N LEU A 25 3.28 -14.65 12.84
CA LEU A 25 4.00 -13.64 12.05
C LEU A 25 4.03 -13.98 10.57
N GLU A 26 4.17 -15.26 10.21
CA GLU A 26 4.11 -15.71 8.82
C GLU A 26 2.73 -15.46 8.20
N HIS A 27 1.66 -15.72 8.94
CA HIS A 27 0.29 -15.42 8.49
C HIS A 27 0.08 -13.91 8.29
N VAL A 28 0.50 -13.09 9.25
CA VAL A 28 0.41 -11.62 9.14
C VAL A 28 1.20 -11.13 7.92
N LYS A 29 2.42 -11.63 7.73
CA LYS A 29 3.27 -11.26 6.59
C LYS A 29 2.67 -11.68 5.25
N ALA A 30 2.06 -12.86 5.17
CA ALA A 30 1.39 -13.32 3.96
C ALA A 30 0.16 -12.45 3.63
N SER A 31 -0.63 -12.10 4.64
CA SER A 31 -1.79 -11.20 4.49
C SER A 31 -1.39 -9.79 4.06
N GLN A 32 -0.33 -9.24 4.67
CA GLN A 32 0.24 -7.95 4.30
C GLN A 32 0.69 -7.94 2.83
N LYS A 33 1.49 -8.93 2.41
CA LYS A 33 1.93 -9.05 1.02
C LYS A 33 0.79 -9.16 0.02
N GLN A 34 -0.28 -9.88 0.38
CA GLN A 34 -1.45 -9.99 -0.48
C GLN A 34 -2.17 -8.64 -0.62
N THR A 35 -2.29 -7.89 0.48
CA THR A 35 -2.88 -6.55 0.49
C THR A 35 -2.07 -5.59 -0.35
N GLU A 36 -0.74 -5.54 -0.17
CA GLU A 36 0.17 -4.72 -0.97
C GLU A 36 0.09 -5.05 -2.46
N LYS A 37 0.03 -6.34 -2.83
CA LYS A 37 -0.11 -6.75 -4.23
C LYS A 37 -1.45 -6.31 -4.84
N LYS A 38 -2.54 -6.41 -4.09
CA LYS A 38 -3.86 -5.93 -4.54
C LYS A 38 -3.87 -4.42 -4.71
N LEU A 39 -3.26 -3.69 -3.78
CA LEU A 39 -3.13 -2.23 -3.85
C LEU A 39 -2.33 -1.82 -5.10
N ALA A 40 -1.13 -2.38 -5.29
CA ALA A 40 -0.28 -2.09 -6.44
C ALA A 40 -0.99 -2.38 -7.78
N LYS A 41 -1.71 -3.50 -7.88
CA LYS A 41 -2.50 -3.84 -9.08
C LYS A 41 -3.64 -2.85 -9.33
N SER A 42 -4.30 -2.39 -8.26
CA SER A 42 -5.35 -1.38 -8.36
C SER A 42 -4.79 -0.03 -8.81
N GLU A 43 -3.66 0.39 -8.25
CA GLU A 43 -2.98 1.64 -8.62
C GLU A 43 -2.50 1.62 -10.07
N GLU A 44 -1.96 0.49 -10.54
CA GLU A 44 -1.58 0.31 -11.94
C GLU A 44 -2.79 0.42 -12.87
N LEU A 45 -3.91 -0.22 -12.51
CA LEU A 45 -5.13 -0.15 -13.29
C LEU A 45 -5.70 1.27 -13.32
N TYR A 46 -5.72 1.98 -12.18
CA TYR A 46 -6.18 3.36 -12.13
C TYR A 46 -5.30 4.26 -12.99
N ARG A 47 -3.98 4.14 -12.88
CA ARG A 47 -3.04 4.88 -13.72
C ARG A 47 -3.26 4.61 -15.20
N LEU A 48 -3.42 3.34 -15.60
CA LEU A 48 -3.72 2.98 -16.98
C LEU A 48 -5.02 3.65 -17.48
N ILE A 49 -6.07 3.65 -16.66
CA ILE A 49 -7.35 4.28 -17.03
C ILE A 49 -7.19 5.80 -17.14
N THR A 50 -6.59 6.45 -16.14
CA THR A 50 -6.53 7.91 -16.08
C THR A 50 -5.52 8.51 -17.06
N GLU A 51 -4.47 7.77 -17.42
CA GLU A 51 -3.49 8.21 -18.42
C GLU A 51 -3.96 8.04 -19.86
N ASN A 52 -4.92 7.15 -20.13
CA ASN A 52 -5.33 6.80 -21.49
C ASN A 52 -6.78 7.18 -21.83
N THR A 53 -7.57 7.66 -20.87
CA THR A 53 -8.91 8.19 -21.15
C THR A 53 -8.83 9.54 -21.84
N GLY A 54 -9.79 9.83 -22.73
CA GLY A 54 -9.95 11.15 -23.35
C GLY A 54 -10.59 12.19 -22.43
N ASP A 55 -11.26 11.75 -21.36
CA ASP A 55 -11.87 12.66 -20.39
C ASP A 55 -10.81 13.28 -19.48
N VAL A 56 -11.00 14.54 -19.09
CA VAL A 56 -10.14 15.19 -18.10
C VAL A 56 -10.53 14.71 -16.70
N ILE A 57 -9.59 14.06 -16.01
CA ILE A 57 -9.72 13.64 -14.62
C ILE A 57 -8.79 14.51 -13.77
N THR A 58 -9.34 15.15 -12.75
CA THR A 58 -8.57 15.94 -11.78
C THR A 58 -8.86 15.51 -10.36
N LEU A 59 -7.83 15.46 -9.52
CA LEU A 59 -7.96 15.37 -8.07
C LEU A 59 -7.57 16.71 -7.46
N GLN A 60 -8.43 17.25 -6.60
CA GLN A 60 -8.28 18.58 -6.03
C GLN A 60 -8.48 18.54 -4.53
N ASP A 61 -7.65 19.27 -3.79
CA ASP A 61 -7.89 19.56 -2.38
C ASP A 61 -8.61 20.91 -2.26
N PHE A 62 -9.82 20.88 -1.71
CA PHE A 62 -10.66 22.07 -1.53
C PHE A 62 -10.46 22.69 -0.15
N SER A 63 -9.25 23.20 0.08
CA SER A 63 -8.95 24.01 1.27
C SER A 63 -9.26 25.51 1.02
N LEU A 64 -8.55 26.43 1.68
CA LEU A 64 -8.68 27.87 1.45
C LEU A 64 -8.30 28.30 0.02
N GLN A 65 -7.52 27.47 -0.68
CA GLN A 65 -7.24 27.58 -2.11
C GLN A 65 -7.37 26.19 -2.72
N ALA A 66 -8.02 26.10 -3.88
CA ALA A 66 -8.13 24.85 -4.62
C ALA A 66 -6.77 24.51 -5.23
N THR A 67 -6.19 23.40 -4.78
CA THR A 67 -4.90 22.91 -5.30
C THR A 67 -5.10 21.59 -6.03
N TYR A 68 -4.54 21.48 -7.23
CA TYR A 68 -4.56 20.25 -8.00
C TYR A 68 -3.50 19.30 -7.48
N ARG A 69 -3.93 18.11 -7.04
CA ARG A 69 -3.07 17.00 -6.63
C ARG A 69 -2.74 16.07 -7.79
N TYR A 70 -3.64 15.98 -8.76
CA TYR A 70 -3.48 15.21 -9.98
C TYR A 70 -4.32 15.81 -11.10
N ILE A 71 -3.78 15.75 -12.32
CA ILE A 71 -4.46 16.11 -13.56
C ILE A 71 -4.06 15.08 -14.62
N SER A 72 -5.03 14.53 -15.35
CA SER A 72 -4.77 13.54 -16.40
C SER A 72 -4.10 14.16 -17.65
N PRO A 73 -3.34 13.38 -18.44
CA PRO A 73 -2.67 13.86 -19.65
C PRO A 73 -3.62 14.44 -20.70
N SER A 74 -4.87 13.97 -20.75
CA SER A 74 -5.93 14.48 -21.62
C SER A 74 -6.21 15.99 -21.48
N MET A 75 -5.78 16.63 -20.37
CA MET A 75 -5.84 18.09 -20.21
C MET A 75 -5.17 18.83 -21.37
N LYS A 76 -4.06 18.29 -21.88
CA LYS A 76 -3.35 18.87 -23.01
C LYS A 76 -4.20 18.88 -24.28
N ASP A 77 -4.84 17.76 -24.57
CA ASP A 77 -5.63 17.62 -25.79
C ASP A 77 -6.98 18.37 -25.70
N VAL A 78 -7.58 18.43 -24.51
CA VAL A 78 -8.90 19.04 -24.29
C VAL A 78 -8.81 20.55 -24.07
N ALA A 79 -7.84 21.03 -23.30
CA ALA A 79 -7.74 22.43 -22.87
C ALA A 79 -6.43 23.13 -23.30
N GLY A 80 -5.44 22.39 -23.82
CA GLY A 80 -4.17 22.95 -24.32
C GLY A 80 -3.11 23.19 -23.24
N TYR A 81 -3.38 22.85 -21.99
CA TYR A 81 -2.44 23.02 -20.86
C TYR A 81 -1.73 21.72 -20.54
N GLU A 82 -0.43 21.79 -20.25
CA GLU A 82 0.29 20.66 -19.66
C GLU A 82 -0.15 20.50 -18.20
N PRO A 83 -0.37 19.25 -17.71
CA PRO A 83 -0.76 19.01 -16.33
C PRO A 83 0.13 19.73 -15.30
N GLU A 84 1.45 19.75 -15.53
CA GLU A 84 2.45 20.36 -14.65
C GLU A 84 2.29 21.88 -14.50
N GLU A 85 1.69 22.57 -15.47
CA GLU A 85 1.43 24.02 -15.41
C GLU A 85 0.33 24.36 -14.40
N LEU A 86 -0.54 23.41 -14.11
CA LEU A 86 -1.72 23.57 -13.28
C LEU A 86 -1.56 22.92 -11.90
N LEU A 87 -0.63 21.97 -11.76
CA LEU A 87 -0.29 21.37 -10.48
C LEU A 87 0.30 22.43 -9.54
N SER A 88 -0.15 22.40 -8.28
CA SER A 88 0.41 23.28 -7.25
C SER A 88 1.82 22.81 -6.86
N PRO A 89 2.76 23.74 -6.55
CA PRO A 89 4.08 23.38 -6.04
C PRO A 89 4.03 22.66 -4.69
#